data_AF-A0A8U0ID17-F1
#
_entry.id   AF-A0A8U0ID17-F1
#
_cell.length_a   1.000
_cell.length_b   1.000
_cell.length_c   1.000
_cell.angle_alpha   90.00
_cell.angle_beta   90.00
_cell.angle_gamma   90.00
#
_symmetry.space_group_name_H-M   'P 1'
#
loop_
_entity.id
_entity.type
_entity.pdbx_description
1 polymer ?
#
loop_
_entity_poly.entity_id
_entity_poly.type
_entity_poly.pdbx_seq_one_letter_code
_entity_poly.pdbx_strand_id
1 'polypeptide(L)' 'MARYPRTARDAALKCISCNAPVIQTVDDRYVCVECGESPITPTSVADTTPTAADD' A
#
# COMPACT_ATOMS: atom_id res chain seq x y z
N MET A 1 10.47 -28.93 2.35
CA MET A 1 11.57 -28.16 2.95
C MET A 1 11.16 -26.69 3.04
N ALA A 2 10.77 -26.20 4.22
CA ALA A 2 10.52 -24.78 4.42
C ALA A 2 11.84 -24.02 4.27
N ARG A 3 11.90 -23.00 3.41
CA ARG A 3 13.09 -22.14 3.30
C ARG A 3 13.26 -21.42 4.63
N TYR A 4 14.42 -21.55 5.25
CA TYR A 4 14.82 -20.75 6.41
C TYR A 4 14.47 -19.27 6.12
N PRO A 5 13.81 -18.55 7.05
CA PRO A 5 13.42 -17.18 6.80
C PRO A 5 14.68 -16.38 6.45
N ARG A 6 14.74 -15.90 5.21
CA ARG A 6 15.81 -15.02 4.77
C ARG A 6 15.65 -13.71 5.52
N THR A 7 16.76 -13.05 5.83
CA THR A 7 16.76 -11.71 6.40
C THR A 7 15.89 -10.80 5.54
N ALA A 8 14.67 -10.53 6.00
CA ALA A 8 13.79 -9.60 5.34
C ALA A 8 14.36 -8.21 5.59
N ARG A 9 14.40 -7.36 4.57
CA ARG A 9 14.70 -5.95 4.79
C ARG A 9 13.57 -5.39 5.66
N ASP A 10 13.94 -4.73 6.75
CA ASP A 10 13.02 -4.05 7.67
C ASP A 10 12.47 -2.79 7.00
N ALA A 11 11.59 -2.99 6.02
CA ALA A 11 10.78 -1.90 5.47
C ALA A 11 9.47 -1.84 6.26
N ALA A 12 9.09 -0.65 6.72
CA ALA A 12 7.84 -0.42 7.44
C ALA A 12 6.61 -0.76 6.58
N LEU A 13 6.74 -0.61 5.25
CA LEU A 13 5.68 -0.84 4.27
C LEU A 13 6.22 -1.66 3.08
N LYS A 14 5.42 -2.61 2.61
CA LYS A 14 5.73 -3.48 1.47
C LYS A 14 4.60 -3.49 0.45
N CYS A 15 4.97 -3.64 -0.82
CA CYS A 15 4.00 -3.81 -1.89
C CYS A 15 3.46 -5.24 -1.88
N ILE A 16 2.15 -5.42 -2.02
CA ILE A 16 1.52 -6.75 -1.95
C ILE A 16 1.86 -7.59 -3.19
N SER A 17 1.96 -6.94 -4.36
CA SER A 17 2.15 -7.63 -5.64
C SER A 17 3.56 -8.25 -5.78
N CYS A 18 4.61 -7.52 -5.37
CA CYS A 18 6.00 -7.97 -5.50
C CYS A 18 6.72 -8.22 -4.16
N ASN A 19 6.12 -7.89 -3.01
CA ASN A 19 6.74 -7.98 -1.68
C ASN A 19 8.01 -7.10 -1.52
N ALA A 20 8.19 -6.11 -2.38
CA ALA A 20 9.31 -5.18 -2.32
C ALA A 20 9.02 -3.99 -1.39
N PRO A 21 10.07 -3.28 -0.91
CA PRO A 21 9.91 -2.08 -0.10
C PRO A 21 9.12 -0.98 -0.80
N VAL A 22 8.37 -0.22 -0.01
CA VAL A 22 7.66 0.99 -0.44
C VAL A 22 8.35 2.20 0.16
N ILE A 23 8.51 3.27 -0.64
CA ILE A 23 9.09 4.55 -0.21
C ILE A 23 8.07 5.67 -0.34
N GLN A 24 8.20 6.72 0.47
CA GLN A 24 7.45 7.97 0.32
C GLN A 24 8.23 8.91 -0.61
N THR A 25 7.57 9.42 -1.65
CA THR A 25 8.13 10.43 -2.54
C THR A 25 7.96 11.83 -1.96
N VAL A 26 8.58 12.82 -2.60
CA VAL A 26 8.46 14.25 -2.23
C VAL A 26 7.03 14.80 -2.38
N ASP A 27 6.17 14.11 -3.13
CA ASP A 27 4.77 14.47 -3.35
C ASP A 27 3.82 13.74 -2.37
N ASP A 28 4.35 13.22 -1.26
CA ASP A 28 3.63 12.43 -0.26
C ASP A 28 2.93 11.18 -0.83
N ARG A 29 3.49 10.62 -1.91
CA ARG A 29 3.00 9.37 -2.51
C ARG A 29 3.85 8.20 -2.06
N TYR A 30 3.19 7.10 -1.70
CA TYR A 30 3.87 5.85 -1.39
C TYR A 30 4.01 5.01 -2.66
N VAL A 31 5.24 4.72 -3.08
CA VAL A 31 5.53 4.03 -4.34
C VAL A 31 6.46 2.84 -4.10
N CYS A 32 6.16 1.71 -4.74
CA CYS A 32 7.00 0.52 -4.72
C CYS A 32 8.29 0.75 -5.53
N VAL A 33 9.44 0.39 -4.95
CA VAL A 33 10.75 0.55 -5.60
C VAL A 33 11.00 -0.41 -6.77
N GLU A 34 10.21 -1.48 -6.89
CA GLU A 34 10.37 -2.47 -7.97
C GLU A 34 9.36 -2.30 -9.10
N CYS A 35 8.05 -2.29 -8.79
CA CYS A 35 7.00 -2.24 -9.81
C CYS A 35 6.42 -0.85 -10.05
N GLY A 36 6.75 0.15 -9.22
CA GLY A 36 6.20 1.51 -9.34
C GLY A 36 4.73 1.65 -8.94
N GLU A 37 4.09 0.58 -8.47
CA GLU A 37 2.72 0.62 -7.97
C GLU A 37 2.64 1.50 -6.71
N SER A 38 1.52 2.21 -6.53
CA SER A 38 1.27 3.02 -5.34
C SER A 38 0.24 2.30 -4.44
N PRO A 39 0.69 1.44 -3.50
CA PRO A 39 -0.20 0.56 -2.74
C PRO A 39 -0.98 1.29 -1.64
N ILE A 40 -0.69 2.57 -1.38
CA ILE A 40 -1.36 3.37 -0.35
C ILE A 40 -2.02 4.55 -1.03
N THR A 41 -3.35 4.50 -1.10
CA THR A 41 -4.16 5.67 -1.42
C THR A 41 -4.45 6.43 -0.13
N PRO A 42 -4.10 7.73 -0.03
CA PRO A 42 -4.52 8.52 1.12
C PRO A 42 -6.05 8.52 1.17
N THR A 43 -6.62 8.03 2.27
CA THR A 43 -8.06 8.13 2.49
C THR A 43 -8.36 9.59 2.82
N SER A 44 -8.60 10.42 1.80
CA SER A 44 -9.29 11.69 2.03
C SER A 44 -10.70 11.34 2.50
N VAL A 45 -11.00 11.62 3.76
CA VAL A 45 -12.33 11.50 4.35
C VAL A 45 -13.27 12.50 3.68
N ALA A 46 -13.83 12.09 2.55
CA ALA A 46 -15.02 12.57 1.85
C ALA A 46 -15.18 11.60 0.66
N ASP A 47 -16.11 10.65 0.69
CA ASP A 47 -17.47 10.97 0.29
C ASP A 47 -18.47 9.99 0.92
N THR A 48 -19.32 10.53 1.78
CA THR A 48 -20.49 9.87 2.34
C THR A 48 -21.64 10.12 1.38
N THR A 49 -22.08 9.12 0.62
CA THR A 49 -23.43 9.14 0.04
C THR A 49 -24.24 8.03 0.71
N PRO A 50 -25.06 8.31 1.74
CA PRO A 50 -26.08 7.38 2.17
C PRO A 50 -27.22 7.50 1.16
N THR A 51 -27.24 6.64 0.14
CA THR A 51 -28.46 6.45 -0.64
C THR A 51 -29.47 5.77 0.27
N ALA A 52 -30.40 6.59 0.77
CA ALA A 52 -31.54 6.20 1.55
C ALA A 52 -32.30 5.09 0.84
N ALA A 53 -32.61 4.05 1.62
CA ALA A 53 -33.77 3.21 1.38
C ALA A 53 -35.03 4.09 1.52
N ASP A 54 -35.99 3.97 0.60
CA ASP A 54 -37.40 4.24 0.88
C ASP A 54 -38.31 3.54 -0.16
N ASP A 55 -39.24 2.75 0.40
CA ASP A 55 -40.47 2.05 -0.06
C ASP A 55 -40.59 1.40 -1.46
#